data_AF-A0A7V5S6P5-F1
#
_entry.id   AF-A0A7V5S6P5-F1
#
_cell.length_a   1.000
_cell.length_b   1.000
_cell.length_c   1.000
_cell.angle_alpha   90.00
_cell.angle_beta   90.00
_cell.angle_gamma   90.00
#
_symmetry.space_group_name_H-M   'P 1'
#
loop_
_entity.id
_entity.type
_entity.pdbx_description
1 polymer ?
#
loop_
_entity_poly.entity_id
_entity_poly.type
_entity_poly.pdbx_seq_one_letter_code
_entity_poly.pdbx_strand_id
1 'polypeptide(L)'
;MTRRWSEEEILDQAACVMTECGEQATRCMMLQIVLDELIESVGPWKLAHFMATTKNQAAATALGKYLEQHWPDYAHKVTEMLEAASWQKGEEELEREFGGD
;
A
#
# COMPACT_ATOMS: atom_id res chain seq x y z
N MET A 1 -24.94 -8.83 7.06
CA MET A 1 -24.43 -7.69 6.28
C MET A 1 -22.92 -7.76 6.35
N THR A 2 -22.26 -8.22 5.28
CA THR A 2 -20.79 -8.17 5.19
C THR A 2 -20.39 -6.71 4.94
N ARG A 3 -19.69 -6.10 5.89
CA ARG A 3 -19.08 -4.78 5.72
C ARG A 3 -18.19 -4.87 4.48
N ARG A 4 -18.49 -4.10 3.43
CA ARG A 4 -17.53 -3.90 2.33
C ARG A 4 -16.35 -3.16 2.94
N TRP A 5 -15.19 -3.79 2.91
CA TRP A 5 -13.96 -3.16 3.36
C TRP A 5 -13.50 -2.16 2.31
N SER A 6 -12.92 -1.03 2.73
CA SER A 6 -12.22 -0.14 1.81
C SER A 6 -10.96 -0.80 1.28
N GLU A 7 -10.46 -0.36 0.12
CA GLU A 7 -9.21 -0.88 -0.45
C GLU A 7 -8.02 -0.66 0.50
N GLU A 8 -8.01 0.45 1.25
CA GLU A 8 -7.04 0.72 2.31
C GLU A 8 -7.15 -0.26 3.49
N GLU A 9 -8.36 -0.61 3.92
CA GLU A 9 -8.56 -1.60 5.00
C GLU A 9 -8.04 -2.98 4.57
N ILE A 10 -8.16 -3.32 3.28
CA ILE A 10 -7.63 -4.58 2.72
C ILE A 10 -6.10 -4.51 2.62
N LEU A 11 -5.54 -3.37 2.20
CA LEU A 11 -4.10 -3.14 2.17
C LEU A 11 -3.46 -3.24 3.55
N ASP A 12 -4.05 -2.59 4.55
CA ASP A 12 -3.55 -2.64 5.91
C ASP A 12 -3.52 -4.08 6.43
N GLN A 13 -4.59 -4.84 6.21
CA GLN A 13 -4.63 -6.24 6.62
C GLN A 13 -3.65 -7.11 5.83
N ALA A 14 -3.51 -6.94 4.53
CA ALA A 14 -2.56 -7.70 3.73
C ALA A 14 -1.12 -7.44 4.20
N ALA A 15 -0.77 -6.17 4.41
CA ALA A 15 0.54 -5.77 4.94
C ALA A 15 0.76 -6.22 6.40
N CYS A 16 -0.30 -6.27 7.23
CA CYS A 16 -0.25 -6.90 8.55
C CYS A 16 0.09 -8.39 8.44
N VAL A 17 -0.61 -9.14 7.57
CA VAL A 17 -0.35 -10.57 7.38
C VAL A 17 1.07 -10.81 6.89
N MET A 18 1.60 -9.96 5.99
CA MET A 18 3.00 -10.04 5.57
C MET A 18 3.97 -9.85 6.73
N THR A 19 3.67 -8.90 7.62
CA THR A 19 4.49 -8.63 8.81
C THR A 19 4.43 -9.80 9.79
N GLU A 20 3.24 -10.33 10.05
CA GLU A 20 3.03 -11.46 10.98
C GLU A 20 3.65 -12.76 10.44
N CYS A 21 3.60 -12.99 9.13
CA CYS A 21 4.20 -14.15 8.49
C CYS A 21 5.70 -13.99 8.20
N GLY A 22 6.26 -12.78 8.33
CA GLY A 22 7.69 -12.50 8.15
C GLY A 22 8.27 -13.02 6.82
N GLU A 23 9.50 -13.55 6.84
CA GLU A 23 10.15 -14.13 5.65
C GLU A 23 9.44 -15.36 5.06
N GLN A 24 8.49 -15.97 5.78
CA GLN A 24 7.69 -17.06 5.22
C GLN A 24 6.57 -16.53 4.31
N ALA A 25 6.12 -15.29 4.54
CA ALA A 25 5.11 -14.63 3.71
C ALA A 25 5.57 -14.50 2.24
N THR A 26 6.85 -14.16 2.05
CA THR A 26 7.49 -14.02 0.73
C THR A 26 7.71 -15.36 0.01
N ARG A 27 7.47 -16.49 0.68
CA ARG A 27 7.50 -17.83 0.06
C ARG A 27 6.09 -18.35 -0.27
N CYS A 28 5.04 -17.65 0.14
CA CYS A 28 3.67 -18.01 -0.16
C CYS A 28 3.25 -17.39 -1.49
N MET A 29 3.32 -18.18 -2.56
CA MET A 29 2.96 -17.74 -3.92
C MET A 29 1.54 -17.15 -4.01
N MET A 30 0.58 -17.73 -3.28
CA MET A 30 -0.79 -17.24 -3.29
C MET A 30 -0.92 -15.87 -2.62
N LEU A 31 -0.16 -15.62 -1.55
CA LEU A 31 -0.15 -14.32 -0.87
C LEU A 31 0.48 -13.26 -1.77
N GLN A 32 1.53 -13.60 -2.51
CA GLN A 32 2.16 -12.71 -3.49
C GLN A 32 1.20 -12.33 -4.61
N ILE A 33 0.49 -13.30 -5.21
CA ILE A 33 -0.49 -13.04 -6.28
C ILE A 33 -1.59 -12.09 -5.78
N VAL A 34 -2.17 -12.37 -4.62
CA VAL A 34 -3.24 -11.52 -4.06
C VAL A 34 -2.73 -10.11 -3.77
N LEU A 35 -1.50 -9.99 -3.28
CA LEU A 35 -0.90 -8.69 -2.99
C LEU A 35 -0.56 -7.91 -4.26
N ASP A 36 -0.05 -8.58 -5.29
CA ASP A 36 0.24 -7.99 -6.60
C ASP A 36 -1.04 -7.46 -7.27
N GLU A 37 -2.12 -8.26 -7.26
CA GLU A 37 -3.43 -7.84 -7.77
C GLU A 37 -3.98 -6.63 -6.98
N LEU A 38 -3.78 -6.63 -5.66
CA LEU A 38 -4.20 -5.53 -4.80
C LEU A 38 -3.39 -4.24 -5.07
N ILE A 39 -2.07 -4.36 -5.20
CA ILE A 39 -1.16 -3.24 -5.53
C ILE A 39 -1.56 -2.62 -6.87
N GLU A 40 -1.82 -3.45 -7.87
CA GLU A 40 -2.25 -3.00 -9.20
C GLU A 40 -3.62 -2.32 -9.14
N SER A 41 -4.59 -2.89 -8.42
CA SER A 41 -5.93 -2.32 -8.27
C SER A 41 -5.94 -0.98 -7.53
N VAL A 42 -5.11 -0.84 -6.49
CA VAL A 42 -5.12 0.35 -5.64
C VAL A 42 -4.45 1.54 -6.33
N GLY A 43 -3.37 1.30 -7.07
CA GLY A 43 -2.62 2.38 -7.70
C GLY A 43 -1.57 3.02 -6.78
N PRO A 44 -0.57 3.70 -7.36
CA PRO A 44 0.59 4.19 -6.62
C PRO A 44 0.24 5.34 -5.66
N TRP A 45 -0.78 6.13 -5.98
CA TRP A 45 -1.22 7.26 -5.17
C TRP A 45 -1.78 6.82 -3.81
N LYS A 46 -2.73 5.88 -3.83
CA LYS A 46 -3.34 5.33 -2.62
C LYS A 46 -2.32 4.52 -1.79
N LEU A 47 -1.37 3.85 -2.44
CA LEU A 47 -0.26 3.21 -1.73
C LEU A 47 0.64 4.22 -1.03
N ALA A 48 0.98 5.33 -1.69
CA ALA A 48 1.74 6.42 -1.08
C ALA A 48 0.96 7.05 0.10
N HIS A 49 -0.32 7.34 -0.09
CA HIS A 49 -1.18 7.87 0.97
C HIS A 49 -1.25 6.90 2.16
N PHE A 50 -1.50 5.61 1.92
CA PHE A 50 -1.51 4.58 2.97
C PHE A 50 -0.18 4.56 3.73
N MET A 51 0.95 4.54 3.04
CA MET A 51 2.27 4.54 3.66
C MET A 51 2.54 5.81 4.49
N ALA A 52 2.05 6.97 4.05
CA ALA A 52 2.21 8.23 4.78
C ALA A 52 1.29 8.35 6.00
N THR A 53 0.05 7.90 5.90
CA THR A 53 -1.01 8.19 6.87
C THR A 53 -1.26 7.05 7.86
N THR A 54 -0.85 5.81 7.54
CA THR A 54 -1.12 4.65 8.39
C THR A 54 -0.50 4.76 9.78
N LYS A 55 -1.25 4.28 10.77
CA LYS A 55 -0.76 4.10 12.14
C LYS A 55 0.11 2.85 12.27
N ASN A 56 0.02 1.92 11.33
CA ASN A 56 0.81 0.70 11.31
C ASN A 56 2.10 0.86 10.50
N GLN A 57 3.11 1.42 11.13
CA GLN A 57 4.41 1.69 10.50
C GLN A 57 5.15 0.41 10.07
N ALA A 58 4.88 -0.72 10.74
CA ALA A 58 5.45 -2.00 10.36
C ALA A 58 4.87 -2.49 9.02
N ALA A 59 3.55 -2.38 8.85
CA ALA A 59 2.85 -2.67 7.59
C ALA A 59 3.36 -1.79 6.44
N ALA A 60 3.47 -0.47 6.65
CA ALA A 60 4.05 0.42 5.64
C ALA A 60 5.49 0.03 5.25
N THR A 61 6.32 -0.32 6.24
CA THR A 61 7.71 -0.74 5.98
C THR A 61 7.77 -2.06 5.22
N ALA A 62 6.92 -3.03 5.56
CA ALA A 62 6.85 -4.32 4.89
C ALA A 62 6.39 -4.18 3.43
N LEU A 63 5.37 -3.36 3.21
CA LEU A 63 4.86 -3.03 1.88
C LEU A 63 5.91 -2.31 1.03
N GLY A 64 6.61 -1.33 1.60
CA GLY A 64 7.72 -0.64 0.93
C GLY A 64 8.82 -1.59 0.47
N LYS A 65 9.29 -2.48 1.36
CA LYS A 65 10.28 -3.51 1.01
C LYS A 65 9.80 -4.46 -0.08
N TYR A 66 8.52 -4.83 -0.04
CA TYR A 66 7.94 -5.70 -1.06
C TYR A 66 7.92 -5.01 -2.42
N LEU A 67 7.47 -3.76 -2.47
CA LEU A 67 7.47 -2.95 -3.69
C LEU A 67 8.90 -2.82 -4.25
N GLU A 68 9.90 -2.52 -3.42
CA GLU A 68 11.29 -2.44 -3.87
C GLU A 68 11.83 -3.74 -4.49
N GLN A 69 11.42 -4.90 -3.93
CA GLN A 69 11.91 -6.21 -4.36
C GLN A 69 11.20 -6.74 -5.61
N HIS A 70 9.90 -6.48 -5.73
CA HIS A 70 9.05 -7.10 -6.75
C HIS A 70 8.56 -6.13 -7.82
N TRP A 71 8.49 -4.82 -7.50
CA TRP A 71 7.95 -3.76 -8.35
C TRP A 71 8.82 -2.48 -8.29
N PRO A 72 10.11 -2.54 -8.64
CA PRO A 72 11.06 -1.45 -8.37
C PRO A 72 10.69 -0.10 -9.02
N ASP A 73 10.20 -0.11 -10.26
CA ASP A 73 9.73 1.11 -10.94
C ASP A 73 8.50 1.72 -10.25
N TYR A 74 7.66 0.85 -9.69
CA TYR A 74 6.45 1.24 -8.98
C TYR A 74 6.79 1.80 -7.59
N ALA A 75 7.74 1.16 -6.89
CA ALA A 75 8.29 1.67 -5.64
C ALA A 75 8.83 3.08 -5.80
N HIS A 76 9.59 3.34 -6.88
CA HIS A 76 10.11 4.66 -7.17
C HIS A 76 9.00 5.72 -7.31
N LYS A 77 7.95 5.42 -8.08
CA LYS A 77 6.78 6.32 -8.22
C LYS A 77 6.08 6.58 -6.90
N VAL A 78 5.89 5.54 -6.06
CA VAL A 78 5.29 5.67 -4.73
C VAL A 78 6.16 6.58 -3.85
N THR A 79 7.49 6.43 -3.89
CA THR A 79 8.43 7.31 -3.17
C THR A 79 8.36 8.76 -3.65
N GLU A 80 8.34 9.00 -4.95
CA GLU A 80 8.18 10.36 -5.51
C GLU A 80 6.89 11.02 -5.00
N MET A 81 5.79 10.26 -4.95
CA MET A 81 4.50 10.74 -4.43
C MET A 81 4.52 11.01 -2.92
N LEU A 82 5.23 10.18 -2.15
CA LEU A 82 5.44 10.40 -0.71
C LEU A 82 6.23 11.68 -0.44
N GLU A 83 7.23 11.99 -1.26
CA GLU A 83 8.05 13.19 -1.13
C GLU A 83 7.35 14.46 -1.64
N ALA A 84 6.57 14.32 -2.72
CA ALA A 84 5.90 15.45 -3.36
C ALA A 84 4.68 15.97 -2.58
N ALA A 85 4.02 15.12 -1.80
CA ALA A 85 2.80 15.48 -1.12
C ALA A 85 2.98 15.67 0.39
N SER A 86 2.39 16.75 0.92
CA SER A 86 2.46 17.15 2.33
C SER A 86 1.39 16.45 3.16
N TRP A 87 1.37 15.12 3.10
CA TRP A 87 0.34 14.28 3.74
C TRP A 87 0.31 14.46 5.26
N GLN A 88 -0.87 14.72 5.83
CA GLN A 88 -1.07 14.71 7.28
C GLN A 88 -1.72 13.41 7.74
N LYS A 89 -1.30 12.90 8.91
CA LYS A 89 -1.89 11.71 9.53
C LYS A 89 -3.39 11.89 9.75
N GLY A 90 -4.20 11.08 9.07
CA GLY A 90 -5.66 11.09 9.20
C GLY A 90 -6.40 11.97 8.19
N GLU A 91 -5.74 12.47 7.14
CA GLU A 91 -6.42 13.08 6.00
C GLU A 91 -7.14 12.02 5.15
N GLU A 92 -8.45 12.19 4.93
CA GLU A 92 -9.21 11.45 3.92
C GLU A 92 -8.81 11.89 2.51
N GLU A 93 -8.85 10.95 1.56
CA GLU A 93 -8.50 11.07 0.13
C GLU A 93 -8.86 12.44 -0.48
N LEU A 94 -7.84 13.25 -0.77
CA LEU A 94 -7.92 14.30 -1.79
C LEU A 94 -7.66 13.67 -3.17
N GLU A 95 -8.55 12.78 -3.62
CA GLU A 95 -8.60 12.35 -5.04
C GLU A 95 -8.89 13.54 -5.99
N ARG A 96 -9.18 14.74 -5.46
CA ARG A 96 -9.74 15.87 -6.20
C ARG A 96 -8.72 16.82 -6.83
N GLU A 97 -7.42 16.73 -6.52
CA GLU A 97 -6.43 17.73 -6.97
C GLU A 97 -5.48 17.28 -8.09
N PHE A 98 -5.46 15.99 -8.47
CA PHE A 98 -4.54 15.48 -9.49
C PHE A 98 -5.19 14.97 -10.79
N GLY A 99 -6.27 15.62 -11.22
CA GLY A 99 -6.70 15.61 -12.63
C GLY A 99 -7.45 14.34 -13.06
N GLY A 100 -8.78 14.44 -13.09
CA GLY A 100 -9.60 13.58 -13.95
C GLY A 100 -9.57 14.08 -15.39
N ASP A 101 -8.42 13.92 -16.06
CA ASP A 101 -8.27 14.11 -17.50
C ASP A 101 -7.70 12.84 -18.13
#